data_AF-A0AA88HP78-F1
#
_entry.id   AF-A0AA88HP78-F1
#
_cell.length_a   1.000
_cell.length_b   1.000
_cell.length_c   1.000
_cell.angle_alpha   90.00
_cell.angle_beta   90.00
_cell.angle_gamma   90.00
#
_symmetry.space_group_name_H-M   'P 1'
#
loop_
_entity.id
_entity.type
_entity.pdbx_description
1 polymer ?
#
loop_
_entity_poly.entity_id
_entity_poly.type
_entity_poly.pdbx_seq_one_letter_code
_entity_poly.pdbx_strand_id
1 'polypeptide(L)'
;VHGMLVIADETEFDSFKLVIHQSAAFGIPTFVIGIRNNLLSDKNSIYLYDQVHTYFPPRLKDMCLILKEAEELGLTGSGYVWIISEVALGCATIPPGALMLRQRLVTDIGGHTKDSLNFMVKVLSMLPVGIDEPPNGCIFGRDPWIPGYQFFQNALKTQTSLASTGFLSFDYYGQREFSNYDVLNINTDQGKVIVGSFLYSKATKNMTLSMNDPLIKWPGGGTRRPTGLTFSHHLKVVTALDVPFVYARHDEDNTGCRKNEVQCPMYASSGKILHQLCCEGYSIDLLKELAVKLNFTYTLYIPEDGIFSTYDLKEMQELNGPIGKLIKKEADMAIGALVATEQRARLIDFSVAFRHQGIAVLERKLAKTSTLVSFLQPFHGSLWITVMVAVHIIALTLYLLDRFSPFGRYKLPNSDHPEEDALNLSSAIWFAWGVLLNSGIGEGTPRSFSARVLGMVWAGFAMIIVASYTANLAAFLVLDRPKPTLSGLQDPRLRNPADNFTFTTVRGSPVEHYLNHQLDLHRVYKAMGQYTVNSVDEGIQAKVFPTVLRTKSPWSYQVDGWIDLLRHFGFRQFHLLHAQESDGWAFRLRVEKHLRTYETDIEKDLK
;
A
#
# COMPACT_ATOMS: atom_id res chain seq x y z
N VAL A 1 -24.79 18.62 11.27
CA VAL A 1 -26.11 18.32 11.87
C VAL A 1 -26.92 17.57 10.83
N HIS A 2 -27.21 16.29 11.08
CA HIS A 2 -27.76 15.31 10.09
C HIS A 2 -26.88 15.13 8.82
N GLY A 3 -26.98 14.05 8.03
CA GLY A 3 -27.77 12.81 8.13
C GLY A 3 -26.99 11.61 7.54
N MET A 4 -27.61 10.44 7.36
CA MET A 4 -26.94 9.14 7.15
C MET A 4 -27.09 8.55 5.73
N LEU A 5 -26.23 7.57 5.42
CA LEU A 5 -26.28 6.45 4.43
C LEU A 5 -27.72 6.02 3.98
N VAL A 6 -28.01 5.43 2.80
CA VAL A 6 -27.48 4.17 2.20
C VAL A 6 -27.71 4.05 0.66
N ILE A 7 -26.74 3.39 0.00
CA ILE A 7 -26.68 2.61 -1.28
C ILE A 7 -28.01 2.21 -2.00
N ALA A 8 -28.08 2.32 -3.34
CA ALA A 8 -28.54 1.26 -4.28
C ALA A 8 -28.34 1.59 -5.79
N ASP A 9 -27.98 0.55 -6.55
CA ASP A 9 -28.06 0.27 -8.01
C ASP A 9 -27.55 1.22 -9.12
N GLU A 10 -27.08 0.57 -10.20
CA GLU A 10 -26.76 1.17 -11.50
C GLU A 10 -27.96 1.03 -12.45
N THR A 11 -28.61 2.14 -12.82
CA THR A 11 -29.53 2.17 -13.97
C THR A 11 -29.21 3.35 -14.89
N GLU A 12 -28.89 3.02 -16.14
CA GLU A 12 -28.90 3.82 -17.37
C GLU A 12 -29.00 5.35 -17.25
N PHE A 13 -27.93 6.07 -17.59
CA PHE A 13 -28.02 7.29 -18.42
C PHE A 13 -26.66 7.67 -19.05
N ASP A 14 -26.57 7.56 -20.37
CA ASP A 14 -25.43 8.02 -21.17
C ASP A 14 -25.16 9.51 -20.94
N SER A 15 -24.02 9.84 -20.33
CA SER A 15 -23.63 11.24 -20.09
C SER A 15 -22.10 11.42 -20.07
N PHE A 16 -21.60 12.27 -20.97
CA PHE A 16 -20.18 12.62 -21.04
C PHE A 16 -19.77 13.44 -19.80
N LYS A 17 -18.85 12.91 -18.98
CA LYS A 17 -18.24 13.67 -17.87
C LYS A 17 -17.15 14.61 -18.37
N LEU A 18 -17.54 15.84 -18.70
CA LEU A 18 -16.62 16.96 -18.87
C LEU A 18 -15.96 17.31 -17.52
N VAL A 19 -14.63 17.23 -17.45
CA VAL A 19 -13.85 17.64 -16.27
C VAL A 19 -13.15 18.96 -16.56
N ILE A 20 -13.59 20.03 -15.90
CA ILE A 20 -13.04 21.38 -16.07
C ILE A 20 -11.92 21.59 -15.04
N HIS A 21 -10.67 21.70 -15.50
CA HIS A 21 -9.55 22.16 -14.67
C HIS A 21 -9.36 23.67 -14.81
N GLN A 22 -9.56 24.41 -13.72
CA GLN A 22 -9.28 25.85 -13.66
C GLN A 22 -7.85 26.08 -13.16
N SER A 23 -6.90 26.27 -14.08
CA SER A 23 -5.52 26.64 -13.74
C SER A 23 -5.44 28.13 -13.41
N ALA A 24 -5.09 28.47 -12.17
CA ALA A 24 -4.95 29.85 -11.70
C ALA A 24 -3.55 30.44 -11.98
N ALA A 25 -3.03 30.25 -13.19
CA ALA A 25 -1.78 30.84 -13.67
C ALA A 25 -1.95 31.31 -15.13
N PHE A 26 -1.74 32.61 -15.36
CA PHE A 26 -2.07 33.36 -16.58
C PHE A 26 -3.58 33.43 -16.88
N GLY A 27 -4.12 34.66 -16.91
CA GLY A 27 -5.56 34.94 -17.00
C GLY A 27 -6.16 34.79 -18.40
N ILE A 28 -6.06 33.61 -19.01
CA ILE A 28 -6.72 33.27 -20.28
C ILE A 28 -7.42 31.91 -20.13
N PRO A 29 -8.75 31.82 -20.30
CA PRO A 29 -9.45 30.53 -20.24
C PRO A 29 -9.08 29.68 -21.46
N THR A 30 -8.26 28.67 -21.25
CA THR A 30 -7.84 27.69 -22.26
C THR A 30 -8.65 26.40 -22.10
N PHE A 31 -9.34 26.00 -23.18
CA PHE A 31 -10.12 24.76 -23.21
C PHE A 31 -9.30 23.62 -23.80
N VAL A 32 -9.01 22.60 -22.98
CA VAL A 32 -8.42 21.32 -23.41
C VAL A 32 -9.47 20.23 -23.22
N ILE A 33 -9.89 19.58 -24.30
CA ILE A 33 -10.97 18.57 -24.27
C ILE A 33 -10.36 17.16 -24.19
N GLY A 34 -10.16 16.68 -22.96
CA GLY A 34 -9.80 15.28 -22.72
C GLY A 34 -11.02 14.36 -22.87
N ILE A 35 -11.14 13.66 -24.00
CA ILE A 35 -12.24 12.69 -24.23
C ILE A 35 -11.96 11.40 -23.44
N ARG A 36 -12.62 11.24 -22.29
CA ARG A 36 -12.57 10.02 -21.48
C ARG A 36 -13.78 9.12 -21.76
N ASN A 37 -13.63 8.20 -22.71
CA ASN A 37 -14.63 7.14 -22.93
C ASN A 37 -14.59 6.12 -21.78
N ASN A 38 -15.53 6.24 -20.84
CA ASN A 38 -15.86 5.17 -19.91
C ASN A 38 -16.93 4.26 -20.55
N LEU A 39 -16.52 3.44 -21.52
CA LEU A 39 -17.31 2.28 -21.98
C LEU A 39 -16.59 1.00 -21.55
N LEU A 40 -17.35 0.05 -21.03
CA LEU A 40 -16.86 -1.06 -20.22
C LEU A 40 -16.32 -2.23 -21.05
N SER A 41 -15.45 -3.00 -20.39
CA SER A 41 -15.26 -4.44 -20.60
C SER A 41 -14.97 -4.92 -22.02
N ASP A 42 -13.72 -4.71 -22.47
CA ASP A 42 -12.96 -5.90 -22.88
C ASP A 42 -11.45 -5.75 -22.61
N LYS A 43 -10.71 -6.86 -22.73
CA LYS A 43 -9.27 -6.92 -22.41
C LYS A 43 -8.42 -6.21 -23.49
N ASN A 44 -7.36 -5.55 -23.03
CA ASN A 44 -6.27 -4.97 -23.84
C ASN A 44 -6.63 -3.79 -24.77
N SER A 45 -6.95 -2.61 -24.22
CA SER A 45 -6.34 -1.35 -24.71
C SER A 45 -6.57 -0.16 -23.77
N ILE A 46 -5.50 0.59 -23.47
CA ILE A 46 -5.58 1.95 -22.92
C ILE A 46 -5.06 2.90 -24.01
N TYR A 47 -5.89 3.84 -24.48
CA TYR A 47 -5.51 4.84 -25.46
C TYR A 47 -5.57 6.25 -24.85
N LEU A 48 -4.40 6.77 -24.45
CA LEU A 48 -4.20 8.18 -24.14
C LEU A 48 -3.65 8.86 -25.40
N TYR A 49 -4.47 9.67 -26.07
CA TYR A 49 -4.13 10.33 -27.33
C TYR A 49 -3.28 11.59 -27.12
N ASP A 50 -2.05 11.44 -26.62
CA ASP A 50 -1.11 12.53 -26.31
C ASP A 50 -0.66 13.36 -27.54
N GLN A 51 -1.00 12.93 -28.76
CA GLN A 51 -0.61 13.60 -30.03
C GLN A 51 -1.79 14.21 -30.80
N VAL A 52 -2.99 14.29 -30.20
CA VAL A 52 -4.16 14.95 -30.79
C VAL A 52 -4.40 16.30 -30.12
N HIS A 53 -4.07 17.38 -30.81
CA HIS A 53 -4.17 18.73 -30.28
C HIS A 53 -5.48 19.41 -30.72
N THR A 54 -6.30 19.79 -29.74
CA THR A 54 -7.54 20.56 -29.92
C THR A 54 -7.38 21.95 -29.31
N TYR A 55 -7.54 23.03 -30.10
CA TYR A 55 -7.38 24.40 -29.59
C TYR A 55 -8.56 25.32 -29.96
N PHE A 56 -9.10 25.98 -28.93
CA PHE A 56 -10.24 26.90 -29.02
C PHE A 56 -9.97 28.23 -28.26
N PRO A 57 -8.94 29.02 -28.60
CA PRO A 57 -8.73 30.33 -28.00
C PRO A 57 -9.83 31.32 -28.43
N PRO A 58 -10.25 32.25 -27.56
CA PRO A 58 -11.36 33.17 -27.84
C PRO A 58 -11.00 34.33 -28.79
N ARG A 59 -9.75 34.42 -29.27
CA ARG A 59 -9.24 35.52 -30.10
C ARG A 59 -8.37 35.00 -31.23
N LEU A 60 -8.56 35.59 -32.41
CA LEU A 60 -7.80 35.25 -33.63
C LEU A 60 -6.28 35.42 -33.44
N LYS A 61 -5.83 36.52 -32.81
CA LYS A 61 -4.40 36.80 -32.61
C LYS A 61 -3.70 35.69 -31.83
N ASP A 62 -4.33 35.27 -30.74
CA ASP A 62 -3.82 34.25 -29.82
C ASP A 62 -3.72 32.89 -30.55
N MET A 63 -4.68 32.55 -31.42
CA MET A 63 -4.62 31.36 -32.27
C MET A 63 -3.45 31.41 -33.26
N CYS A 64 -3.27 32.51 -33.98
CA CYS A 64 -2.21 32.60 -34.99
C CYS A 64 -0.80 32.64 -34.35
N LEU A 65 -0.67 33.09 -33.10
CA LEU A 65 0.56 32.98 -32.32
C LEU A 65 0.87 31.51 -31.97
N ILE A 66 -0.10 30.79 -31.40
CA ILE A 66 0.06 29.38 -31.03
C ILE A 66 0.43 28.51 -32.25
N LEU A 67 -0.21 28.74 -33.41
CA LEU A 67 0.10 27.99 -34.63
C LEU A 67 1.52 28.26 -35.15
N LYS A 68 2.06 29.48 -34.95
CA LYS A 68 3.44 29.85 -35.30
C LYS A 68 4.45 29.25 -34.33
N GLU A 69 4.19 29.29 -33.02
CA GLU A 69 5.04 28.66 -32.00
C GLU A 69 5.07 27.13 -32.18
N ALA A 70 3.94 26.51 -32.54
CA ALA A 70 3.87 25.09 -32.86
C ALA A 70 4.67 24.69 -34.11
N GLU A 71 4.76 25.58 -35.11
CA GLU A 71 5.61 25.41 -36.30
C GLU A 71 7.10 25.55 -35.94
N GLU A 72 7.46 26.53 -35.12
CA GLU A 72 8.83 26.72 -34.60
C GLU A 72 9.30 25.56 -33.69
N LEU A 73 8.38 24.93 -32.96
CA LEU A 73 8.63 23.73 -32.14
C LEU A 73 8.54 22.40 -32.93
N GLY A 74 8.25 22.44 -34.24
CA GLY A 74 8.16 21.24 -35.08
C GLY A 74 6.93 20.34 -34.83
N LEU A 75 5.96 20.79 -34.03
CA LEU A 75 4.73 20.05 -33.68
C LEU A 75 3.75 19.91 -34.87
N THR A 76 4.08 20.51 -36.01
CA THR A 76 3.37 20.39 -37.29
C THR A 76 3.87 19.22 -38.16
N GLY A 77 4.87 18.46 -37.67
CA GLY A 77 5.47 17.32 -38.36
C GLY A 77 4.62 16.04 -38.38
N SER A 78 5.15 15.00 -39.02
CA SER A 78 4.49 13.69 -39.16
C SER A 78 4.29 12.99 -37.81
N GLY A 79 3.04 12.64 -37.49
CA GLY A 79 2.65 11.91 -36.27
C GLY A 79 1.62 12.66 -35.43
N TYR A 80 1.72 13.99 -35.39
CA TYR A 80 0.76 14.87 -34.72
C TYR A 80 -0.55 14.98 -35.51
N VAL A 81 -1.64 15.30 -34.79
CA VAL A 81 -2.95 15.61 -35.39
C VAL A 81 -3.45 16.94 -34.83
N TRP A 82 -3.82 17.85 -35.73
CA TRP A 82 -4.33 19.17 -35.39
C TRP A 82 -5.83 19.26 -35.71
N ILE A 83 -6.65 19.55 -34.69
CA ILE A 83 -8.08 19.82 -34.82
C ILE A 83 -8.32 21.28 -34.43
N ILE A 84 -8.82 22.06 -35.39
CA ILE A 84 -8.76 23.52 -35.40
C ILE A 84 -10.17 24.13 -35.53
N SER A 85 -10.40 25.22 -34.80
CA SER A 85 -11.63 26.02 -34.86
C SER A 85 -11.76 26.83 -36.16
N GLU A 86 -12.99 27.04 -36.64
CA GLU A 86 -13.31 27.88 -37.82
C GLU A 86 -12.64 29.26 -37.77
N VAL A 87 -12.46 29.83 -36.57
CA VAL A 87 -11.78 31.12 -36.33
C VAL A 87 -10.38 31.16 -36.97
N ALA A 88 -9.64 30.05 -36.99
CA ALA A 88 -8.30 29.99 -37.56
C ALA A 88 -8.27 30.16 -39.09
N LEU A 89 -9.42 30.15 -39.78
CA LEU A 89 -9.50 30.50 -41.21
C LEU A 89 -8.90 31.88 -41.54
N GLY A 90 -8.87 32.79 -40.55
CA GLY A 90 -8.26 34.12 -40.63
C GLY A 90 -6.77 34.19 -40.31
N CYS A 91 -6.11 33.09 -39.96
CA CYS A 91 -4.65 33.03 -39.80
C CYS A 91 -3.97 32.83 -41.17
N ALA A 92 -2.80 33.45 -41.35
CA ALA A 92 -2.01 33.35 -42.58
C ALA A 92 -1.28 31.99 -42.70
N THR A 93 -0.77 31.47 -41.58
CA THR A 93 -0.20 30.12 -41.45
C THR A 93 -1.18 29.21 -40.71
N ILE A 94 -1.39 28.01 -41.24
CA ILE A 94 -2.18 26.94 -40.61
C ILE A 94 -1.51 25.61 -40.99
N PRO A 95 -1.24 24.68 -40.06
CA PRO A 95 -0.49 23.46 -40.36
C PRO A 95 -1.15 22.59 -41.46
N PRO A 96 -0.34 22.01 -42.37
CA PRO A 96 -0.85 21.11 -43.40
C PRO A 96 -1.36 19.81 -42.79
N GLY A 97 -2.48 19.28 -43.31
CA GLY A 97 -3.16 18.11 -42.78
C GLY A 97 -3.99 18.39 -41.51
N ALA A 98 -4.17 19.65 -41.12
CA ALA A 98 -5.07 20.01 -40.02
C ALA A 98 -6.55 19.89 -40.44
N LEU A 99 -7.35 19.33 -39.54
CA LEU A 99 -8.79 19.17 -39.69
C LEU A 99 -9.55 20.29 -38.99
N MET A 100 -10.65 20.74 -39.59
CA MET A 100 -11.43 21.88 -39.12
C MET A 100 -12.91 21.71 -39.44
N LEU A 101 -13.78 22.16 -38.53
CA LEU A 101 -15.20 22.30 -38.81
C LEU A 101 -15.50 23.71 -39.30
N ARG A 102 -16.36 23.83 -40.32
CA ARG A 102 -16.94 25.09 -40.78
C ARG A 102 -18.45 24.96 -40.81
N GLN A 103 -19.19 25.89 -40.23
CA GLN A 103 -20.65 25.86 -40.29
C GLN A 103 -21.13 26.06 -41.74
N ARG A 104 -22.10 25.26 -42.18
CA ARG A 104 -22.59 25.27 -43.55
C ARG A 104 -23.62 26.39 -43.73
N LEU A 105 -23.56 27.09 -44.87
CA LEU A 105 -24.44 28.22 -45.23
C LEU A 105 -24.38 29.45 -44.27
N VAL A 106 -23.27 29.68 -43.55
CA VAL A 106 -23.09 30.89 -42.70
C VAL A 106 -23.34 32.20 -43.46
N THR A 107 -22.92 32.27 -44.73
CA THR A 107 -23.07 33.47 -45.57
C THR A 107 -24.43 33.63 -46.24
N ASP A 108 -25.35 32.65 -46.12
CA ASP A 108 -26.68 32.71 -46.74
C ASP A 108 -27.68 33.48 -45.86
N ILE A 109 -27.49 34.80 -45.79
CA ILE A 109 -28.35 35.71 -45.02
C ILE A 109 -29.83 35.58 -45.45
N GLY A 110 -30.09 35.32 -46.74
CA GLY A 110 -31.43 35.12 -47.28
C GLY A 110 -32.10 33.86 -46.75
N GLY A 111 -31.39 32.74 -46.75
CA GLY A 111 -31.83 31.48 -46.14
C GLY A 111 -32.12 31.63 -44.65
N HIS A 112 -31.19 32.19 -43.88
CA HIS A 112 -31.38 32.42 -42.43
C HIS A 112 -32.58 33.34 -42.16
N THR A 113 -32.73 34.45 -42.90
CA THR A 113 -33.85 35.39 -42.69
C THR A 113 -35.20 34.76 -43.01
N LYS A 114 -35.29 34.01 -44.13
CA LYS A 114 -36.52 33.29 -44.50
C LYS A 114 -36.89 32.24 -43.46
N ASP A 115 -35.91 31.50 -42.96
CA ASP A 115 -36.10 30.48 -41.93
C ASP A 115 -36.52 31.09 -40.59
N SER A 116 -35.89 32.20 -40.17
CA SER A 116 -36.26 32.96 -38.97
C SER A 116 -37.68 33.51 -39.06
N LEU A 117 -38.09 34.07 -40.20
CA LEU A 117 -39.46 34.56 -40.41
C LEU A 117 -40.48 33.41 -40.33
N ASN A 118 -40.24 32.30 -41.02
CA ASN A 118 -41.11 31.11 -40.96
C ASN A 118 -41.21 30.53 -39.54
N PHE A 119 -40.10 30.54 -38.80
CA PHE A 119 -40.07 30.11 -37.41
C PHE A 119 -40.87 31.06 -36.50
N MET A 120 -40.65 32.37 -36.60
CA MET A 120 -41.39 33.37 -35.80
C MET A 120 -42.90 33.33 -36.08
N VAL A 121 -43.32 33.26 -37.35
CA VAL A 121 -44.74 33.11 -37.71
C VAL A 121 -45.36 31.86 -37.07
N LYS A 122 -44.61 30.74 -37.06
CA LYS A 122 -45.06 29.51 -36.41
C LYS A 122 -45.16 29.63 -34.89
N VAL A 123 -44.20 30.25 -34.21
CA VAL A 123 -44.27 30.48 -32.76
C VAL A 123 -45.41 31.45 -32.40
N LEU A 124 -45.59 32.52 -33.18
CA LEU A 124 -46.70 33.45 -33.02
C LEU A 124 -48.06 32.76 -33.21
N SER A 125 -48.18 31.79 -34.12
CA SER A 125 -49.40 31.00 -34.30
C SER A 125 -49.73 30.06 -33.12
N MET A 126 -48.81 29.89 -32.16
CA MET A 126 -49.04 29.15 -30.91
C MET A 126 -49.38 30.05 -29.72
N LEU A 127 -49.49 31.37 -29.92
CA LEU A 127 -49.93 32.30 -28.87
C LEU A 127 -51.47 32.35 -28.79
N PRO A 128 -52.06 32.49 -27.58
CA PRO A 128 -53.49 32.75 -27.44
C PRO A 128 -53.89 34.11 -28.04
N VAL A 129 -55.15 34.22 -28.47
CA VAL A 129 -55.73 35.47 -28.97
C VAL A 129 -56.14 36.37 -27.80
N GLY A 130 -55.77 37.65 -27.82
CA GLY A 130 -56.07 38.62 -26.76
C GLY A 130 -54.92 38.84 -25.77
N ILE A 131 -53.71 39.06 -26.28
CA ILE A 131 -52.49 39.34 -25.50
C ILE A 131 -52.26 40.86 -25.43
N ASP A 132 -51.85 41.37 -24.27
CA ASP A 132 -51.42 42.76 -24.08
C ASP A 132 -50.22 43.12 -24.98
N GLU A 133 -50.26 44.29 -25.61
CA GLU A 133 -49.18 44.76 -26.48
C GLU A 133 -47.83 44.87 -25.74
N PRO A 134 -46.69 44.58 -26.39
CA PRO A 134 -45.37 44.80 -25.81
C PRO A 134 -45.14 46.28 -25.49
N PRO A 135 -44.33 46.61 -24.47
CA PRO A 135 -44.13 47.99 -24.04
C PRO A 135 -43.43 48.83 -25.12
N ASN A 136 -44.15 49.81 -25.68
CA ASN A 136 -43.68 50.75 -26.70
C ASN A 136 -42.69 51.80 -26.14
N GLY A 137 -41.53 51.35 -25.65
CA GLY A 137 -40.41 52.20 -25.21
C GLY A 137 -39.69 51.69 -23.95
N CYS A 138 -38.41 52.04 -23.83
CA CYS A 138 -37.56 51.69 -22.68
C CYS A 138 -37.84 52.58 -21.45
N ILE A 139 -38.97 52.34 -20.78
CA ILE A 139 -39.31 53.01 -19.52
C ILE A 139 -38.82 52.16 -18.34
N PHE A 140 -37.82 52.66 -17.60
CA PHE A 140 -37.33 52.01 -16.39
C PHE A 140 -38.42 51.91 -15.32
N GLY A 141 -38.54 50.75 -14.68
CA GLY A 141 -39.46 50.54 -13.55
C GLY A 141 -40.86 50.00 -13.90
N ARG A 142 -41.12 49.56 -15.13
CA ARG A 142 -42.27 48.68 -15.43
C ARG A 142 -41.93 47.22 -15.16
N ASP A 143 -42.95 46.43 -14.81
CA ASP A 143 -42.85 44.97 -14.73
C ASP A 143 -42.51 44.34 -16.10
N PRO A 144 -41.81 43.18 -16.12
CA PRO A 144 -41.54 42.45 -17.36
C PRO A 144 -42.81 42.02 -18.09
N TRP A 145 -42.80 42.09 -19.42
CA TRP A 145 -43.92 41.65 -20.27
C TRP A 145 -44.10 40.12 -20.21
N ILE A 146 -44.96 39.66 -19.31
CA ILE A 146 -45.21 38.24 -19.00
C ILE A 146 -45.53 37.39 -20.25
N PRO A 147 -46.33 37.85 -21.24
CA PRO A 147 -46.55 37.10 -22.48
C PRO A 147 -45.27 36.84 -23.30
N GLY A 148 -44.25 37.71 -23.19
CA GLY A 148 -42.95 37.52 -23.82
C GLY A 148 -42.19 36.29 -23.31
N TYR A 149 -42.36 35.93 -22.03
CA TYR A 149 -41.82 34.69 -21.47
C TYR A 149 -42.55 33.46 -22.01
N GLN A 150 -43.87 33.54 -22.22
CA GLN A 150 -44.65 32.47 -22.86
C GLN A 150 -44.26 32.29 -24.33
N PHE A 151 -44.06 33.39 -25.07
CA PHE A 151 -43.52 33.37 -26.43
C PHE A 151 -42.14 32.71 -26.48
N PHE A 152 -41.23 33.06 -25.57
CA PHE A 152 -39.90 32.43 -25.49
C PHE A 152 -40.00 30.93 -25.19
N GLN A 153 -40.82 30.51 -24.22
CA GLN A 153 -41.06 29.08 -23.95
C GLN A 153 -41.65 28.33 -25.15
N ASN A 154 -42.55 28.95 -25.92
CA ASN A 154 -43.12 28.35 -27.12
C ASN A 154 -42.10 28.28 -28.27
N ALA A 155 -41.16 29.24 -28.35
CA ALA A 155 -40.03 29.16 -29.28
C ALA A 155 -39.14 27.95 -28.96
N LEU A 156 -38.73 27.75 -27.69
CA LEU A 156 -37.91 26.60 -27.30
C LEU A 156 -38.59 25.24 -27.57
N LYS A 157 -39.93 25.18 -27.45
CA LYS A 157 -40.72 23.96 -27.75
C LYS A 157 -40.96 23.75 -29.27
N THR A 158 -40.66 24.73 -30.12
CA THR A 158 -41.00 24.67 -31.55
C THR A 158 -39.90 24.01 -32.38
N GLN A 159 -40.19 22.84 -32.93
CA GLN A 159 -39.32 22.16 -33.90
C GLN A 159 -39.83 22.32 -35.34
N THR A 160 -38.93 22.56 -36.30
CA THR A 160 -39.29 22.81 -37.72
C THR A 160 -38.33 22.09 -38.68
N SER A 161 -38.91 21.27 -39.57
CA SER A 161 -38.19 20.37 -40.49
C SER A 161 -38.18 20.79 -41.96
N LEU A 162 -38.72 21.97 -42.26
CA LEU A 162 -38.92 22.55 -43.60
C LEU A 162 -38.11 23.85 -43.81
N ALA A 163 -37.04 24.05 -43.04
CA ALA A 163 -36.17 25.22 -43.13
C ALA A 163 -35.02 25.00 -44.14
N SER A 164 -34.67 26.08 -44.84
CA SER A 164 -33.69 26.16 -45.94
C SER A 164 -32.28 25.79 -45.46
N THR A 165 -31.96 26.16 -44.23
CA THR A 165 -30.68 25.92 -43.54
C THR A 165 -30.64 24.58 -42.78
N GLY A 166 -31.67 23.74 -42.91
CA GLY A 166 -31.78 22.42 -42.27
C GLY A 166 -32.86 22.34 -41.20
N PHE A 167 -32.75 21.37 -40.30
CA PHE A 167 -33.68 21.23 -39.17
C PHE A 167 -33.45 22.34 -38.12
N LEU A 168 -34.53 22.86 -37.54
CA LEU A 168 -34.52 23.87 -36.48
C LEU A 168 -35.13 23.28 -35.21
N SER A 169 -34.36 23.36 -34.14
CA SER A 169 -34.71 23.11 -32.74
C SER A 169 -33.76 23.93 -31.88
N PHE A 170 -34.16 24.27 -30.67
CA PHE A 170 -33.41 25.15 -29.77
C PHE A 170 -33.22 24.50 -28.40
N ASP A 171 -32.02 24.64 -27.83
CA ASP A 171 -31.71 24.19 -26.48
C ASP A 171 -32.33 25.13 -25.43
N TYR A 172 -32.16 24.82 -24.14
CA TYR A 172 -32.72 25.65 -23.06
C TYR A 172 -32.05 27.04 -22.91
N TYR A 173 -30.92 27.28 -23.59
CA TYR A 173 -30.27 28.59 -23.69
C TYR A 173 -30.75 29.41 -24.90
N GLY A 174 -31.55 28.82 -25.81
CA GLY A 174 -31.94 29.45 -27.07
C GLY A 174 -30.89 29.34 -28.18
N GLN A 175 -29.93 28.41 -28.05
CA GLN A 175 -28.95 28.09 -29.09
C GLN A 175 -29.50 27.00 -30.02
N ARG A 176 -29.06 26.98 -31.29
CA ARG A 176 -29.55 26.04 -32.30
C ARG A 176 -28.95 24.65 -32.10
N GLU A 177 -29.75 23.74 -31.53
CA GLU A 177 -29.42 22.35 -31.18
C GLU A 177 -28.83 21.56 -32.36
N PHE A 178 -29.42 21.70 -33.55
CA PHE A 178 -28.99 20.99 -34.76
C PHE A 178 -28.49 21.96 -35.83
N SER A 179 -27.16 22.09 -35.92
CA SER A 179 -26.46 22.92 -36.91
C SER A 179 -25.64 22.04 -37.85
N ASN A 180 -25.70 22.32 -39.16
CA ASN A 180 -24.98 21.56 -40.18
C ASN A 180 -23.56 22.11 -40.37
N TYR A 181 -22.56 21.23 -40.47
CA TYR A 181 -21.15 21.61 -40.68
C TYR A 181 -20.52 20.86 -41.85
N ASP A 182 -19.61 21.50 -42.56
CA ASP A 182 -18.67 20.86 -43.48
C ASP A 182 -17.36 20.57 -42.74
N VAL A 183 -16.73 19.42 -42.99
CA VAL A 183 -15.41 19.08 -42.47
C VAL A 183 -14.37 19.44 -43.53
N LEU A 184 -13.45 20.33 -43.15
CA LEU A 184 -12.36 20.82 -44.00
C LEU A 184 -11.02 20.16 -43.61
N ASN A 185 -10.18 19.94 -44.61
CA ASN A 185 -8.77 19.63 -44.46
C ASN A 185 -7.92 20.64 -45.24
N ILE A 186 -6.72 20.91 -44.75
CA ILE A 186 -5.78 21.88 -45.31
C ILE A 186 -4.67 21.12 -46.05
N ASN A 187 -4.83 21.00 -47.38
CA ASN A 187 -3.89 20.37 -48.29
C ASN A 187 -2.84 21.40 -48.75
N THR A 188 -1.56 21.02 -48.73
CA THR A 188 -0.43 21.80 -49.26
C THR A 188 -0.63 22.28 -50.69
N ASP A 189 -1.21 21.45 -51.56
CA ASP A 189 -1.22 21.70 -53.02
C ASP A 189 -2.56 22.26 -53.52
N GLN A 190 -3.62 22.16 -52.72
CA GLN A 190 -5.00 22.51 -53.10
C GLN A 190 -5.69 23.45 -52.10
N GLY A 191 -5.01 23.83 -51.02
CA GLY A 191 -5.59 24.66 -49.97
C GLY A 191 -6.70 23.95 -49.19
N LYS A 192 -7.86 24.60 -49.07
CA LYS A 192 -8.96 24.22 -48.17
C LYS A 192 -9.95 23.28 -48.88
N VAL A 193 -9.83 21.97 -48.64
CA VAL A 193 -10.64 20.91 -49.29
C VAL A 193 -11.73 20.41 -48.33
N ILE A 194 -12.96 20.20 -48.81
CA ILE A 194 -14.03 19.56 -48.03
C ILE A 194 -13.82 18.04 -48.07
N VAL A 195 -13.57 17.43 -46.92
CA VAL A 195 -13.34 15.97 -46.77
C VAL A 195 -14.52 15.24 -46.15
N GLY A 196 -15.52 15.95 -45.63
CA GLY A 196 -16.73 15.35 -45.05
C GLY A 196 -17.80 16.38 -44.69
N SER A 197 -18.87 15.91 -44.07
CA SER A 197 -19.97 16.76 -43.59
C SER A 197 -20.67 16.13 -42.39
N PHE A 198 -20.98 16.96 -41.39
CA PHE A 198 -21.77 16.60 -40.21
C PHE A 198 -23.17 17.20 -40.36
N LEU A 199 -24.16 16.36 -40.68
CA LEU A 199 -25.49 16.78 -41.11
C LEU A 199 -26.61 16.12 -40.29
N TYR A 200 -27.71 16.84 -40.08
CA TYR A 200 -28.88 16.30 -39.38
C TYR A 200 -29.60 15.24 -40.23
N SER A 201 -29.69 14.02 -39.71
CA SER A 201 -30.41 12.90 -40.33
C SER A 201 -31.85 12.84 -39.84
N LYS A 202 -32.81 12.99 -40.76
CA LYS A 202 -34.25 12.86 -40.47
C LYS A 202 -34.66 11.43 -40.08
N ALA A 203 -33.88 10.41 -40.44
CA ALA A 203 -34.18 9.02 -40.15
C ALA A 203 -33.79 8.62 -38.71
N THR A 204 -32.61 9.05 -38.26
CA THR A 204 -32.05 8.75 -36.93
C THR A 204 -32.28 9.85 -35.90
N LYS A 205 -32.90 10.98 -36.31
CA LYS A 205 -33.19 12.18 -35.49
C LYS A 205 -31.97 12.80 -34.80
N ASN A 206 -30.77 12.51 -35.30
CA ASN A 206 -29.51 12.98 -34.72
C ASN A 206 -28.57 13.55 -35.81
N MET A 207 -27.48 14.16 -35.38
CA MET A 207 -26.40 14.55 -36.27
C MET A 207 -25.60 13.31 -36.70
N THR A 208 -25.32 13.22 -38.00
CA THR A 208 -24.60 12.11 -38.62
C THR A 208 -23.34 12.63 -39.33
N LEU A 209 -22.21 11.96 -39.11
CA LEU A 209 -20.94 12.29 -39.73
C LEU A 209 -20.72 11.41 -40.96
N SER A 210 -20.50 12.04 -42.11
CA SER A 210 -20.02 11.39 -43.33
C SER A 210 -18.64 11.92 -43.68
N MET A 211 -17.68 11.02 -43.92
CA MET A 211 -16.26 11.34 -44.13
C MET A 211 -15.70 10.54 -45.31
N ASN A 212 -14.94 11.23 -46.17
CA ASN A 212 -14.23 10.63 -47.29
C ASN A 212 -12.75 10.45 -46.91
N ASP A 213 -12.47 9.44 -46.09
CA ASP A 213 -11.12 9.10 -45.61
C ASP A 213 -9.98 9.18 -46.65
N PRO A 214 -10.11 8.69 -47.91
CA PRO A 214 -9.02 8.78 -48.88
C PRO A 214 -8.69 10.21 -49.36
N LEU A 215 -9.52 11.21 -49.07
CA LEU A 215 -9.22 12.63 -49.31
C LEU A 215 -8.45 13.28 -48.16
N ILE A 216 -8.22 12.56 -47.05
CA ILE A 216 -7.57 13.09 -45.86
C ILE A 216 -6.05 12.91 -45.96
N LYS A 217 -5.34 13.99 -46.30
CA LYS A 217 -3.92 14.12 -45.96
C LYS A 217 -3.75 14.45 -44.48
N TRP A 218 -2.73 13.91 -43.85
CA TRP A 218 -2.34 14.17 -42.46
C TRP A 218 -1.03 14.99 -42.41
N PRO A 219 -0.67 15.57 -41.26
CA PRO A 219 0.60 16.28 -41.10
C PRO A 219 1.80 15.42 -41.51
N GLY A 220 2.79 16.06 -42.17
CA GLY A 220 3.87 15.35 -42.88
C GLY A 220 3.48 14.77 -44.25
N GLY A 221 2.26 15.00 -44.75
CA GLY A 221 1.85 14.69 -46.12
C GLY A 221 1.37 13.25 -46.38
N GLY A 222 1.36 12.39 -45.36
CA GLY A 222 0.85 11.01 -45.48
C GLY A 222 -0.67 10.95 -45.61
N THR A 223 -1.19 9.97 -46.36
CA THR A 223 -2.64 9.67 -46.44
C THR A 223 -3.11 8.70 -45.35
N ARG A 224 -2.18 7.97 -44.71
CA ARG A 224 -2.48 7.07 -43.61
C ARG A 224 -2.60 7.85 -42.30
N ARG A 225 -3.72 7.70 -41.60
CA ARG A 225 -3.95 8.24 -40.26
C ARG A 225 -2.81 7.81 -39.30
N PRO A 226 -2.16 8.74 -38.58
CA PRO A 226 -1.16 8.38 -37.57
C PRO A 226 -1.82 7.66 -36.39
N THR A 227 -1.06 6.81 -35.70
CA THR A 227 -1.56 6.05 -34.53
C THR A 227 -1.82 6.93 -33.29
N GLY A 228 -1.37 8.20 -33.31
CA GLY A 228 -1.65 9.20 -32.26
C GLY A 228 -0.98 8.92 -30.91
N LEU A 229 -0.03 7.99 -30.89
CA LEU A 229 0.65 7.51 -29.70
C LEU A 229 2.01 6.91 -30.13
N THR A 230 3.11 7.53 -29.68
CA THR A 230 4.47 6.99 -29.82
C THR A 230 5.07 6.83 -28.43
N PHE A 231 5.21 5.60 -27.95
CA PHE A 231 5.84 5.33 -26.66
C PHE A 231 7.32 5.71 -26.70
N SER A 232 7.79 6.44 -25.68
CA SER A 232 9.23 6.62 -25.48
C SER A 232 9.86 5.28 -25.07
N HIS A 233 10.86 4.83 -25.84
CA HIS A 233 11.74 3.73 -25.43
C HIS A 233 12.81 4.18 -24.42
N HIS A 234 12.68 5.39 -23.85
CA HIS A 234 13.52 5.93 -22.79
C HIS A 234 12.69 6.38 -21.59
N LEU A 235 12.96 5.82 -20.41
CA LEU A 235 12.21 6.06 -19.18
C LEU A 235 13.08 6.71 -18.09
N LYS A 236 12.55 7.70 -17.39
CA LYS A 236 13.13 8.27 -16.16
C LYS A 236 12.68 7.44 -14.96
N VAL A 237 13.64 6.78 -14.33
CA VAL A 237 13.41 5.89 -13.18
C VAL A 237 13.93 6.55 -11.92
N VAL A 238 13.04 6.82 -10.97
CA VAL A 238 13.40 7.35 -9.65
C VAL A 238 13.57 6.20 -8.64
N THR A 239 14.57 6.31 -7.76
CA THR A 239 14.78 5.37 -6.66
C THR A 239 15.17 6.09 -5.37
N ALA A 240 15.31 5.37 -4.27
CA ALA A 240 15.79 5.88 -2.98
C ALA A 240 16.69 4.84 -2.31
N LEU A 241 17.49 5.28 -1.35
CA LEU A 241 18.46 4.44 -0.64
C LEU A 241 17.74 3.53 0.35
N ASP A 242 17.91 2.21 0.20
CA ASP A 242 17.15 1.21 0.96
C ASP A 242 17.89 -0.13 0.96
N VAL A 243 18.69 -0.39 2.00
CA VAL A 243 19.50 -1.60 2.12
C VAL A 243 18.61 -2.78 2.55
N PRO A 244 18.58 -3.93 1.82
CA PRO A 244 19.53 -4.39 0.79
C PRO A 244 19.02 -4.30 -0.67
N PHE A 245 17.99 -3.51 -0.93
CA PHE A 245 17.36 -3.40 -2.25
C PHE A 245 18.10 -2.46 -3.20
N VAL A 246 18.61 -1.34 -2.66
CA VAL A 246 19.39 -0.32 -3.37
C VAL A 246 20.50 0.19 -2.45
N TYR A 247 21.74 -0.17 -2.81
CA TYR A 247 22.95 0.44 -2.28
C TYR A 247 23.38 1.57 -3.22
N ALA A 248 24.08 2.58 -2.69
CA ALA A 248 24.78 3.57 -3.49
C ALA A 248 26.20 3.80 -2.97
N ARG A 249 27.12 4.04 -3.89
CA ARG A 249 28.54 4.31 -3.66
C ARG A 249 28.91 5.63 -4.36
N HIS A 250 29.73 6.46 -3.73
CA HIS A 250 30.31 7.63 -4.39
C HIS A 250 31.36 7.22 -5.44
N ASP A 251 31.37 7.89 -6.59
CA ASP A 251 32.43 7.72 -7.60
C ASP A 251 33.55 8.75 -7.36
N GLU A 252 34.39 8.48 -6.35
CA GLU A 252 35.40 9.42 -5.84
C GLU A 252 36.54 9.67 -6.85
N ASP A 253 36.95 8.65 -7.60
CA ASP A 253 38.04 8.72 -8.59
C ASP A 253 37.58 9.15 -9.99
N ASN A 254 36.27 9.42 -10.19
CA ASN A 254 35.64 9.66 -11.50
C ASN A 254 35.94 8.54 -12.53
N THR A 255 36.14 7.31 -12.03
CA THR A 255 36.46 6.12 -12.82
C THR A 255 35.26 5.49 -13.52
N GLY A 256 34.05 5.94 -13.18
CA GLY A 256 32.79 5.36 -13.63
C GLY A 256 32.38 4.15 -12.79
N CYS A 257 31.13 3.75 -12.99
CA CYS A 257 30.53 2.65 -12.23
C CYS A 257 31.06 1.27 -12.68
N ARG A 258 31.16 0.35 -11.73
CA ARG A 258 31.56 -1.05 -11.95
C ARG A 258 30.48 -1.78 -12.77
N LYS A 259 30.85 -2.89 -13.42
CA LYS A 259 29.95 -3.65 -14.32
C LYS A 259 28.58 -4.03 -13.72
N ASN A 260 28.50 -4.24 -12.41
CA ASN A 260 27.27 -4.61 -11.72
C ASN A 260 26.49 -3.40 -11.17
N GLU A 261 27.11 -2.22 -11.09
CA GLU A 261 26.48 -0.98 -10.67
C GLU A 261 25.72 -0.31 -11.85
N VAL A 262 25.07 0.83 -11.60
CA VAL A 262 24.44 1.74 -12.57
C VAL A 262 24.68 3.18 -12.12
N GLN A 263 24.99 4.09 -13.04
CA GLN A 263 25.11 5.52 -12.74
C GLN A 263 23.76 6.10 -12.27
N CYS A 264 23.74 6.70 -11.08
CA CYS A 264 22.53 7.20 -10.43
C CYS A 264 22.77 8.58 -9.78
N PRO A 265 22.88 9.67 -10.55
CA PRO A 265 23.10 11.00 -9.98
C PRO A 265 22.01 11.36 -8.94
N MET A 266 22.44 11.96 -7.84
CA MET A 266 21.54 12.51 -6.83
C MET A 266 21.19 13.96 -7.19
N TYR A 267 19.90 14.25 -7.40
CA TYR A 267 19.43 15.58 -7.77
C TYR A 267 18.87 16.34 -6.57
N ALA A 268 19.33 17.59 -6.43
CA ALA A 268 18.71 18.58 -5.57
C ALA A 268 17.28 18.89 -6.03
N SER A 269 16.44 19.40 -5.11
CA SER A 269 15.14 19.99 -5.44
C SER A 269 15.24 21.13 -6.48
N SER A 270 16.40 21.79 -6.55
CA SER A 270 16.74 22.81 -7.57
C SER A 270 17.15 22.24 -8.95
N GLY A 271 17.07 20.92 -9.18
CA GLY A 271 17.42 20.27 -10.45
C GLY A 271 18.93 20.15 -10.73
N LYS A 272 19.80 20.61 -9.82
CA LYS A 272 21.25 20.43 -9.90
C LYS A 272 21.66 19.04 -9.40
N ILE A 273 22.68 18.45 -10.00
CA ILE A 273 23.33 17.23 -9.47
C ILE A 273 24.14 17.64 -8.24
N LEU A 274 23.89 16.96 -7.11
CA LEU A 274 24.64 17.11 -5.86
C LEU A 274 25.85 16.18 -5.82
N HIS A 275 25.59 14.89 -6.07
CA HIS A 275 26.59 13.83 -5.99
C HIS A 275 26.44 12.87 -7.17
N GLN A 276 27.57 12.49 -7.77
CA GLN A 276 27.61 11.39 -8.72
C GLN A 276 27.76 10.08 -7.96
N LEU A 277 26.70 9.27 -7.97
CA LEU A 277 26.64 7.97 -7.31
C LEU A 277 26.58 6.84 -8.35
N CYS A 278 26.99 5.66 -7.90
CA CYS A 278 26.83 4.38 -8.57
C CYS A 278 25.98 3.46 -7.68
N CYS A 279 24.87 2.95 -8.22
CA CYS A 279 23.88 2.16 -7.49
C CYS A 279 23.94 0.68 -7.86
N GLU A 280 23.76 -0.20 -6.88
CA GLU A 280 23.65 -1.66 -7.08
C GLU A 280 22.62 -2.26 -6.11
N GLY A 281 22.29 -3.55 -6.28
CA GLY A 281 21.37 -4.28 -5.41
C GLY A 281 20.12 -4.80 -6.13
N TYR A 282 19.30 -5.56 -5.39
CA TYR A 282 18.22 -6.39 -5.94
C TYR A 282 17.23 -5.62 -6.85
N SER A 283 16.87 -4.39 -6.50
CA SER A 283 15.95 -3.57 -7.30
C SER A 283 16.62 -3.04 -8.58
N ILE A 284 17.94 -2.84 -8.57
CA ILE A 284 18.70 -2.37 -9.73
C ILE A 284 18.94 -3.50 -10.73
N ASP A 285 19.22 -4.71 -10.23
CA ASP A 285 19.32 -5.91 -11.08
C ASP A 285 17.98 -6.30 -11.71
N LEU A 286 16.88 -6.15 -10.95
CA LEU A 286 15.52 -6.30 -11.48
C LEU A 286 15.23 -5.27 -12.60
N LEU A 287 15.68 -4.02 -12.46
CA LEU A 287 15.54 -3.01 -13.50
C LEU A 287 16.32 -3.37 -14.78
N LYS A 288 17.56 -3.88 -14.65
CA LYS A 288 18.37 -4.36 -15.77
C LYS A 288 17.67 -5.49 -16.53
N GLU A 289 17.18 -6.49 -15.82
CA GLU A 289 16.46 -7.63 -16.40
C GLU A 289 15.15 -7.22 -17.08
N LEU A 290 14.42 -6.24 -16.53
CA LEU A 290 13.22 -5.68 -17.16
C LEU A 290 13.55 -4.88 -18.43
N ALA A 291 14.58 -4.04 -18.39
CA ALA A 291 15.03 -3.24 -19.54
C ALA A 291 15.45 -4.12 -20.73
N VAL A 292 16.18 -5.21 -20.47
CA VAL A 292 16.57 -6.19 -21.50
C VAL A 292 15.35 -6.95 -22.06
N LYS A 293 14.42 -7.40 -21.21
CA LYS A 293 13.26 -8.22 -21.65
C LYS A 293 12.17 -7.42 -22.35
N LEU A 294 12.00 -6.15 -21.98
CA LEU A 294 10.98 -5.25 -22.54
C LEU A 294 11.55 -4.27 -23.57
N ASN A 295 12.86 -4.33 -23.84
CA ASN A 295 13.59 -3.51 -24.81
C ASN A 295 13.35 -1.99 -24.64
N PHE A 296 13.65 -1.49 -23.44
CA PHE A 296 13.67 -0.06 -23.13
C PHE A 296 15.02 0.36 -22.55
N THR A 297 15.34 1.64 -22.72
CA THR A 297 16.48 2.31 -22.09
C THR A 297 15.99 3.17 -20.93
N TYR A 298 16.86 3.48 -19.96
CA TYR A 298 16.44 4.28 -18.80
C TYR A 298 17.56 5.16 -18.24
N THR A 299 17.15 6.24 -17.56
CA THR A 299 18.02 7.02 -16.66
C THR A 299 17.56 6.79 -15.22
N LEU A 300 18.46 6.27 -14.37
CA LEU A 300 18.21 6.07 -12.95
C LEU A 300 18.66 7.31 -12.16
N TYR A 301 17.89 7.76 -11.17
CA TYR A 301 18.30 8.86 -10.30
C TYR A 301 17.69 8.79 -8.90
N ILE A 302 18.29 9.55 -7.96
CA ILE A 302 17.86 9.64 -6.56
C ILE A 302 17.47 11.10 -6.25
N PRO A 303 16.33 11.36 -5.58
CA PRO A 303 15.98 12.70 -5.10
C PRO A 303 16.66 13.00 -3.76
N GLU A 304 17.06 14.26 -3.55
CA GLU A 304 17.62 14.81 -2.30
C GLU A 304 16.82 14.46 -1.03
N ASP A 305 15.49 14.31 -1.14
CA ASP A 305 14.60 13.92 -0.05
C ASP A 305 14.92 12.54 0.58
N GLY A 306 15.66 11.68 -0.13
CA GLY A 306 16.26 10.42 0.35
C GLY A 306 15.32 9.28 0.76
N ILE A 307 14.06 9.56 1.11
CA ILE A 307 13.15 8.66 1.82
C ILE A 307 11.89 8.36 0.97
N PHE A 308 11.29 7.17 1.13
CA PHE A 308 9.98 6.82 0.56
C PHE A 308 8.79 7.52 1.27
N SER A 309 8.84 8.86 1.30
CA SER A 309 7.78 9.84 1.54
C SER A 309 6.70 9.47 2.59
N THR A 310 6.81 10.09 3.76
CA THR A 310 5.72 10.26 4.72
C THR A 310 4.53 10.97 4.07
N TYR A 311 3.31 10.57 4.44
CA TYR A 311 2.11 11.35 4.15
C TYR A 311 1.82 12.22 5.38
N ASP A 312 2.18 13.51 5.37
CA ASP A 312 1.66 14.42 6.39
C ASP A 312 0.24 14.86 5.99
N LEU A 313 -0.69 14.74 6.92
CA LEU A 313 -2.12 14.97 6.67
C LEU A 313 -2.55 16.42 6.92
N LYS A 314 -1.64 17.29 7.36
CA LYS A 314 -1.95 18.66 7.77
C LYS A 314 -2.02 19.67 6.63
N GLU A 315 -1.24 19.48 5.57
CA GLU A 315 -1.18 20.39 4.43
C GLU A 315 -1.25 19.57 3.13
N MET A 316 -2.16 19.92 2.22
CA MET A 316 -2.29 19.24 0.91
C MET A 316 -1.25 19.75 -0.11
N GLN A 317 -0.03 20.01 0.35
CA GLN A 317 1.09 20.48 -0.46
C GLN A 317 2.35 19.66 -0.14
N GLU A 318 3.17 19.45 -1.16
CA GLU A 318 4.50 18.84 -1.06
C GLU A 318 4.55 17.39 -0.57
N LEU A 319 3.82 16.53 -1.28
CA LEU A 319 4.17 15.11 -1.37
C LEU A 319 5.56 15.02 -2.05
N ASN A 320 6.60 14.80 -1.25
CA ASN A 320 8.00 14.82 -1.65
C ASN A 320 8.54 13.39 -1.91
N GLY A 321 9.83 13.24 -2.20
CA GLY A 321 10.48 11.95 -2.48
C GLY A 321 9.98 11.25 -3.77
N PRO A 322 10.28 9.95 -3.94
CA PRO A 322 10.03 9.23 -5.20
C PRO A 322 8.55 9.23 -5.64
N ILE A 323 7.60 9.14 -4.71
CA ILE A 323 6.17 9.16 -5.03
C ILE A 323 5.73 10.56 -5.51
N GLY A 324 6.28 11.61 -4.88
CA GLY A 324 6.07 12.99 -5.31
C GLY A 324 6.51 13.23 -6.76
N LYS A 325 7.66 12.67 -7.14
CA LYS A 325 8.21 12.75 -8.49
C LYS A 325 7.38 12.00 -9.54
N LEU A 326 6.73 10.90 -9.18
CA LEU A 326 5.72 10.24 -10.05
C LEU A 326 4.48 11.12 -10.25
N ILE A 327 3.88 11.63 -9.17
CA ILE A 327 2.63 12.43 -9.24
C ILE A 327 2.86 13.74 -10.02
N LYS A 328 4.05 14.35 -9.88
CA LYS A 328 4.48 15.54 -10.64
C LYS A 328 4.86 15.23 -12.11
N LYS A 329 4.82 13.97 -12.56
CA LYS A 329 5.32 13.49 -13.86
C LYS A 329 6.79 13.87 -14.15
N GLU A 330 7.61 13.97 -13.11
CA GLU A 330 9.07 14.17 -13.24
C GLU A 330 9.80 12.83 -13.52
N ALA A 331 9.22 11.72 -13.04
CA ALA A 331 9.64 10.35 -13.31
C ALA A 331 8.50 9.56 -13.96
N ASP A 332 8.85 8.59 -14.81
CA ASP A 332 7.91 7.68 -15.47
C ASP A 332 7.69 6.38 -14.66
N MET A 333 8.67 6.00 -13.84
CA MET A 333 8.66 4.79 -13.01
C MET A 333 9.44 5.03 -11.71
N ALA A 334 9.00 4.38 -10.62
CA ALA A 334 9.78 4.30 -9.38
C ALA A 334 10.10 2.84 -9.04
N ILE A 335 11.29 2.58 -8.50
CA ILE A 335 11.71 1.24 -8.09
C ILE A 335 12.46 1.24 -6.75
N GLY A 336 12.31 0.18 -5.96
CA GLY A 336 12.79 0.06 -4.57
C GLY A 336 11.83 -0.78 -3.73
N ALA A 337 11.97 -0.83 -2.39
CA ALA A 337 11.06 -1.59 -1.52
C ALA A 337 9.74 -0.84 -1.21
N LEU A 338 9.16 -0.19 -2.22
CA LEU A 338 7.96 0.63 -2.08
C LEU A 338 6.76 -0.23 -1.65
N VAL A 339 6.38 -0.13 -0.38
CA VAL A 339 5.18 -0.80 0.15
C VAL A 339 3.93 -0.21 -0.49
N ALA A 340 3.19 -1.07 -1.20
CA ALA A 340 1.85 -0.78 -1.68
C ALA A 340 0.88 -0.66 -0.49
N THR A 341 0.28 0.52 -0.34
CA THR A 341 -0.78 0.80 0.63
C THR A 341 -1.99 1.36 -0.10
N GLU A 342 -3.18 1.22 0.45
CA GLU A 342 -4.42 1.69 -0.20
C GLU A 342 -4.36 3.19 -0.55
N GLN A 343 -3.81 4.01 0.35
CA GLN A 343 -3.65 5.45 0.12
C GLN A 343 -2.71 5.77 -1.04
N ARG A 344 -1.64 4.97 -1.24
CA ARG A 344 -0.73 5.12 -2.39
C ARG A 344 -1.38 4.59 -3.68
N ALA A 345 -2.11 3.48 -3.60
CA ALA A 345 -2.82 2.87 -4.74
C ALA A 345 -4.00 3.71 -5.27
N ARG A 346 -4.46 4.73 -4.51
CA ARG A 346 -5.41 5.75 -4.99
C ARG A 346 -4.76 6.86 -5.83
N LEU A 347 -3.43 6.90 -5.90
CA LEU A 347 -2.64 7.99 -6.52
C LEU A 347 -1.68 7.51 -7.61
N ILE A 348 -1.13 6.30 -7.46
CA ILE A 348 -0.22 5.66 -8.40
C ILE A 348 -0.62 4.19 -8.61
N ASP A 349 -0.51 3.71 -9.84
CA ASP A 349 -0.71 2.30 -10.16
C ASP A 349 0.49 1.46 -9.70
N PHE A 350 0.20 0.28 -9.14
CA PHE A 350 1.22 -0.67 -8.69
C PHE A 350 1.27 -1.89 -9.61
N SER A 351 2.49 -2.38 -9.88
CA SER A 351 2.70 -3.71 -10.46
C SER A 351 2.35 -4.81 -9.44
N VAL A 352 2.27 -6.06 -9.90
CA VAL A 352 2.28 -7.22 -9.00
C VAL A 352 3.53 -7.18 -8.11
N ALA A 353 3.36 -7.38 -6.80
CA ALA A 353 4.44 -7.28 -5.84
C ALA A 353 5.52 -8.37 -6.06
N PHE A 354 6.73 -7.95 -6.45
CA PHE A 354 7.86 -8.86 -6.68
C PHE A 354 8.39 -9.53 -5.40
N ARG A 355 8.03 -9.01 -4.21
CA ARG A 355 8.39 -9.55 -2.90
C ARG A 355 7.24 -9.39 -1.92
N HIS A 356 6.82 -10.48 -1.31
CA HIS A 356 5.92 -10.44 -0.15
C HIS A 356 6.74 -10.29 1.14
N GLN A 357 6.36 -9.31 1.97
CA GLN A 357 6.93 -9.06 3.29
C GLN A 357 5.83 -8.75 4.30
N GLY A 358 6.16 -8.72 5.59
CA GLY A 358 5.24 -8.37 6.67
C GLY A 358 5.93 -7.55 7.74
N ILE A 359 5.15 -6.82 8.53
CA ILE A 359 5.65 -6.02 9.66
C ILE A 359 6.35 -6.93 10.66
N ALA A 360 7.44 -6.43 11.24
CA ALA A 360 8.24 -7.05 12.30
C ALA A 360 9.08 -5.97 13.00
N VAL A 361 9.69 -6.31 14.13
CA VAL A 361 10.74 -5.53 14.82
C VAL A 361 11.99 -6.46 14.95
N LEU A 362 13.12 -6.17 15.62
CA LEU A 362 14.37 -6.99 15.44
C LEU A 362 15.24 -7.25 16.70
N GLU A 363 15.27 -8.49 17.24
CA GLU A 363 15.76 -8.78 18.61
C GLU A 363 17.27 -8.84 18.86
N ARG A 364 17.74 -8.13 19.90
CA ARG A 364 19.02 -8.41 20.56
C ARG A 364 18.88 -9.54 21.60
N LYS A 365 19.08 -10.77 21.14
CA LYS A 365 19.25 -11.97 21.97
C LYS A 365 20.29 -11.75 23.07
N LEU A 366 19.90 -11.90 24.34
CA LEU A 366 20.81 -11.84 25.48
C LEU A 366 21.63 -13.14 25.59
N ALA A 367 22.95 -13.03 25.78
CA ALA A 367 23.81 -14.17 26.04
C ALA A 367 23.64 -14.65 27.50
N LYS A 368 23.52 -15.97 27.70
CA LYS A 368 23.40 -16.56 29.05
C LYS A 368 24.78 -16.74 29.68
N THR A 369 24.99 -16.12 30.82
CA THR A 369 26.14 -16.40 31.71
C THR A 369 25.71 -17.31 32.85
N SER A 370 26.04 -18.60 32.76
CA SER A 370 25.90 -19.54 33.88
C SER A 370 26.93 -19.20 34.95
N THR A 371 26.50 -18.78 36.14
CA THR A 371 27.43 -18.49 37.24
C THR A 371 27.85 -19.78 37.94
N LEU A 372 29.12 -19.84 38.37
CA LEU A 372 29.64 -20.99 39.14
C LEU A 372 29.04 -21.13 40.54
N VAL A 373 28.04 -20.31 40.92
CA VAL A 373 27.33 -20.38 42.20
C VAL A 373 26.11 -21.32 42.13
N SER A 374 25.61 -21.64 40.93
CA SER A 374 24.38 -22.45 40.75
C SER A 374 24.46 -23.88 41.30
N PHE A 375 25.63 -24.41 41.67
CA PHE A 375 25.72 -25.73 42.34
C PHE A 375 25.34 -25.69 43.82
N LEU A 376 25.41 -24.52 44.49
CA LEU A 376 24.99 -24.37 45.90
C LEU A 376 23.48 -24.10 46.02
N GLN A 377 22.89 -23.50 44.98
CA GLN A 377 21.49 -23.09 44.89
C GLN A 377 20.42 -24.19 45.14
N PRO A 378 20.65 -25.50 44.89
CA PRO A 378 19.65 -26.54 45.16
C PRO A 378 19.30 -26.74 46.64
N PHE A 379 20.12 -26.25 47.58
CA PHE A 379 19.84 -26.32 49.02
C PHE A 379 19.95 -24.92 49.65
N HIS A 380 18.97 -24.59 50.51
CA HIS A 380 19.00 -23.35 51.28
C HIS A 380 20.16 -23.35 52.28
N GLY A 381 20.76 -22.19 52.56
CA GLY A 381 21.95 -22.08 53.43
C GLY A 381 21.77 -22.68 54.83
N SER A 382 20.55 -22.60 55.39
CA SER A 382 20.21 -23.25 56.66
C SER A 382 20.28 -24.78 56.59
N LEU A 383 19.90 -25.40 55.47
CA LEU A 383 19.96 -26.86 55.30
C LEU A 383 21.40 -27.32 55.14
N TRP A 384 22.24 -26.60 54.38
CA TRP A 384 23.68 -26.83 54.34
C TRP A 384 24.30 -26.85 55.74
N ILE A 385 24.04 -25.82 56.56
CA ILE A 385 24.54 -25.75 57.95
C ILE A 385 23.98 -26.90 58.80
N THR A 386 22.70 -27.25 58.64
CA THR A 386 22.07 -28.34 59.39
C THR A 386 22.69 -29.70 59.07
N VAL A 387 23.01 -29.98 57.79
CA VAL A 387 23.72 -31.20 57.39
C VAL A 387 25.14 -31.22 57.98
N MET A 388 25.88 -30.10 57.91
CA MET A 388 27.22 -29.99 58.51
C MET A 388 27.20 -30.30 60.02
N VAL A 389 26.23 -29.75 60.76
CA VAL A 389 26.07 -30.02 62.20
C VAL A 389 25.67 -31.48 62.46
N ALA A 390 24.77 -32.05 61.66
CA ALA A 390 24.33 -33.44 61.80
C ALA A 390 25.47 -34.45 61.66
N VAL A 391 26.39 -34.25 60.70
CA VAL A 391 27.60 -35.10 60.53
C VAL A 391 28.40 -35.16 61.83
N HIS A 392 28.64 -34.02 62.47
CA HIS A 392 29.46 -33.94 63.69
C HIS A 392 28.73 -34.54 64.91
N ILE A 393 27.41 -34.36 65.04
CA ILE A 393 26.60 -35.01 66.08
C ILE A 393 26.62 -36.54 65.94
N ILE A 394 26.56 -37.04 64.71
CA ILE A 394 26.53 -38.49 64.42
C ILE A 394 27.92 -39.11 64.58
N ALA A 395 28.99 -38.44 64.16
CA ALA A 395 30.36 -38.83 64.47
C ALA A 395 30.62 -38.91 65.99
N LEU A 396 30.13 -37.92 66.76
CA LEU A 396 30.25 -37.91 68.20
C LEU A 396 29.44 -39.04 68.87
N THR A 397 28.21 -39.31 68.42
CA THR A 397 27.41 -40.41 68.99
C THR A 397 27.94 -41.79 68.60
N LEU A 398 28.48 -41.98 67.39
CA LEU A 398 29.21 -43.20 67.02
C LEU A 398 30.44 -43.41 67.92
N TYR A 399 31.26 -42.38 68.12
CA TYR A 399 32.41 -42.43 69.04
C TYR A 399 31.99 -42.79 70.47
N LEU A 400 30.96 -42.14 71.02
CA LEU A 400 30.48 -42.41 72.38
C LEU A 400 29.89 -43.83 72.52
N LEU A 401 29.12 -44.31 71.53
CA LEU A 401 28.54 -45.66 71.55
C LEU A 401 29.62 -46.75 71.50
N ASP A 402 30.64 -46.60 70.65
CA ASP A 402 31.72 -47.59 70.56
C ASP A 402 32.65 -47.52 71.79
N ARG A 403 32.86 -46.32 72.36
CA ARG A 403 33.66 -46.08 73.57
C ARG A 403 33.03 -46.64 74.85
N PHE A 404 31.70 -46.61 74.98
CA PHE A 404 30.97 -47.10 76.15
C PHE A 404 30.39 -48.52 75.97
N SER A 405 30.38 -49.09 74.77
CA SER A 405 29.92 -50.47 74.57
C SER A 405 30.91 -51.47 75.21
N PRO A 406 30.45 -52.38 76.10
CA PRO A 406 31.33 -53.41 76.68
C PRO A 406 31.87 -54.39 75.61
N PHE A 407 31.19 -54.51 74.46
CA PHE A 407 31.62 -55.35 73.35
C PHE A 407 32.65 -54.67 72.42
N GLY A 408 32.73 -53.34 72.41
CA GLY A 408 33.75 -52.60 71.64
C GLY A 408 35.19 -52.89 72.12
N ARG A 409 35.34 -53.25 73.40
CA ARG A 409 36.63 -53.59 74.06
C ARG A 409 36.85 -55.08 74.33
N TYR A 410 35.98 -55.96 73.85
CA TYR A 410 36.10 -57.39 74.15
C TYR A 410 37.28 -58.00 73.38
N LYS A 411 38.41 -58.17 74.07
CA LYS A 411 39.59 -58.90 73.58
C LYS A 411 39.31 -60.40 73.67
N LEU A 412 39.43 -61.11 72.54
CA LEU A 412 39.69 -62.55 72.61
C LEU A 412 41.18 -62.74 72.95
N PRO A 413 41.55 -63.61 73.90
CA PRO A 413 42.93 -64.07 74.02
C PRO A 413 43.28 -64.95 72.81
N ASN A 414 44.50 -64.76 72.28
CA ASN A 414 45.04 -65.38 71.05
C ASN A 414 44.30 -65.05 69.73
N SER A 415 44.74 -64.00 69.05
CA SER A 415 44.60 -63.86 67.58
C SER A 415 45.74 -62.99 67.03
N ASP A 416 46.72 -63.60 66.37
CA ASP A 416 47.90 -62.91 65.81
C ASP A 416 47.58 -62.16 64.50
N HIS A 417 46.75 -61.14 64.61
CA HIS A 417 46.46 -60.15 63.57
C HIS A 417 46.84 -58.76 64.10
N PRO A 418 47.37 -57.86 63.25
CA PRO A 418 47.67 -56.49 63.68
C PRO A 418 46.39 -55.84 64.22
N GLU A 419 46.42 -55.38 65.47
CA GLU A 419 45.22 -54.96 66.20
C GLU A 419 44.56 -53.75 65.51
N GLU A 420 43.32 -53.90 65.02
CA GLU A 420 42.49 -52.76 64.62
C GLU A 420 42.10 -51.95 65.87
N ASP A 421 42.63 -50.73 65.95
CA ASP A 421 42.40 -49.80 67.05
C ASP A 421 40.90 -49.46 67.22
N ALA A 422 40.50 -49.20 68.48
CA ALA A 422 39.14 -48.75 68.77
C ALA A 422 38.87 -47.38 68.14
N LEU A 423 37.64 -47.15 67.64
CA LEU A 423 37.27 -45.92 66.92
C LEU A 423 37.68 -44.64 67.67
N ASN A 424 38.68 -43.96 67.12
CA ASN A 424 39.07 -42.61 67.52
C ASN A 424 38.05 -41.59 66.99
N LEU A 425 37.93 -40.43 67.65
CA LEU A 425 37.01 -39.38 67.23
C LEU A 425 37.31 -38.88 65.80
N SER A 426 38.58 -38.83 65.41
CA SER A 426 39.00 -38.53 64.03
C SER A 426 38.48 -39.55 63.02
N SER A 427 38.69 -40.85 63.26
CA SER A 427 38.15 -41.92 62.40
C SER A 427 36.62 -41.95 62.36
N ALA A 428 35.93 -41.61 63.46
CA ALA A 428 34.47 -41.50 63.47
C ALA A 428 33.95 -40.30 62.66
N ILE A 429 34.68 -39.17 62.67
CA ILE A 429 34.38 -38.00 61.82
C ILE A 429 34.65 -38.34 60.34
N TRP A 430 35.79 -38.96 60.01
CA TRP A 430 36.09 -39.41 58.66
C TRP A 430 35.07 -40.45 58.14
N PHE A 431 34.66 -41.41 58.96
CA PHE A 431 33.60 -42.37 58.63
C PHE A 431 32.28 -41.67 58.31
N ALA A 432 31.83 -40.74 59.17
CA ALA A 432 30.58 -40.01 58.97
C ALA A 432 30.61 -39.16 57.68
N TRP A 433 31.73 -38.49 57.39
CA TRP A 433 31.95 -37.72 56.17
C TRP A 433 32.09 -38.58 54.91
N GLY A 434 32.82 -39.70 54.99
CA GLY A 434 33.01 -40.64 53.88
C GLY A 434 31.67 -41.20 53.40
N VAL A 435 30.82 -41.60 54.34
CA VAL A 435 29.45 -42.05 54.07
C VAL A 435 28.59 -40.94 53.44
N LEU A 436 28.70 -39.68 53.87
CA LEU A 436 27.95 -38.57 53.27
C LEU A 436 28.41 -38.23 51.84
N LEU A 437 29.72 -38.30 51.58
CA LEU A 437 30.32 -37.93 50.29
C LEU A 437 30.41 -39.11 49.30
N ASN A 438 29.92 -40.30 49.66
CA ASN A 438 30.15 -41.56 48.94
C ASN A 438 31.65 -41.83 48.66
N SER A 439 32.52 -41.41 49.58
CA SER A 439 33.97 -41.62 49.51
C SER A 439 34.36 -42.92 50.21
N GLY A 440 35.13 -43.78 49.53
CA GLY A 440 35.64 -45.03 50.09
C GLY A 440 36.76 -44.88 51.14
N ILE A 441 37.01 -43.65 51.62
CA ILE A 441 38.03 -43.36 52.64
C ILE A 441 37.39 -43.52 54.02
N GLY A 442 37.71 -44.62 54.70
CA GLY A 442 37.23 -44.93 56.04
C GLY A 442 38.26 -45.72 56.86
N GLU A 443 39.15 -45.02 57.54
CA GLU A 443 40.22 -45.57 58.40
C GLU A 443 39.70 -46.09 59.75
N GLY A 444 38.54 -46.77 59.74
CA GLY A 444 37.89 -47.31 60.93
C GLY A 444 36.41 -47.62 60.69
N THR A 445 35.96 -48.79 61.15
CA THR A 445 34.55 -49.20 61.05
C THR A 445 33.95 -49.44 62.44
N PRO A 446 32.64 -49.20 62.66
CA PRO A 446 32.02 -49.42 63.97
C PRO A 446 32.06 -50.90 64.38
N ARG A 447 32.65 -51.19 65.54
CA ARG A 447 32.79 -52.56 66.07
C ARG A 447 31.56 -53.01 66.85
N SER A 448 30.97 -52.13 67.65
CA SER A 448 29.78 -52.41 68.45
C SER A 448 28.50 -52.51 67.61
N PHE A 449 27.60 -53.42 67.99
CA PHE A 449 26.34 -53.67 67.28
C PHE A 449 25.45 -52.41 67.19
N SER A 450 25.39 -51.61 68.27
CA SER A 450 24.68 -50.33 68.31
C SER A 450 25.25 -49.30 67.32
N ALA A 451 26.58 -49.16 67.25
CA ALA A 451 27.22 -48.26 66.30
C ALA A 451 27.08 -48.75 64.84
N ARG A 452 27.04 -50.06 64.59
CA ARG A 452 26.74 -50.64 63.27
C ARG A 452 25.32 -50.30 62.80
N VAL A 453 24.32 -50.47 63.67
CA VAL A 453 22.93 -50.10 63.36
C VAL A 453 22.79 -48.60 63.11
N LEU A 454 23.42 -47.75 63.95
CA LEU A 454 23.44 -46.30 63.73
C LEU A 454 24.13 -45.92 62.41
N GLY A 455 25.24 -46.59 62.07
CA GLY A 455 25.95 -46.40 60.79
C GLY A 455 25.11 -46.78 59.58
N MET A 456 24.32 -47.86 59.65
CA MET A 456 23.38 -48.25 58.59
C MET A 456 22.26 -47.21 58.40
N VAL A 457 21.70 -46.68 59.50
CA VAL A 457 20.69 -45.61 59.44
C VAL A 457 21.29 -44.31 58.88
N TRP A 458 22.52 -43.97 59.27
CA TRP A 458 23.25 -42.82 58.71
C TRP A 458 23.50 -42.97 57.21
N ALA A 459 23.92 -44.16 56.74
CA ALA A 459 24.12 -44.42 55.32
C ALA A 459 22.81 -44.29 54.50
N GLY A 460 21.69 -44.79 55.04
CA GLY A 460 20.37 -44.58 54.43
C GLY A 460 19.99 -43.09 54.33
N PHE A 461 20.23 -42.33 55.39
CA PHE A 461 19.96 -40.89 55.43
C PHE A 461 20.88 -40.07 54.50
N ALA A 462 22.16 -40.40 54.44
CA ALA A 462 23.13 -39.82 53.52
C ALA A 462 22.73 -40.03 52.04
N MET A 463 22.33 -41.26 51.68
CA MET A 463 21.81 -41.57 50.35
C MET A 463 20.57 -40.76 50.00
N ILE A 464 19.65 -40.56 50.96
CA ILE A 464 18.47 -39.70 50.76
C ILE A 464 18.88 -38.24 50.52
N ILE A 465 19.87 -37.70 51.23
CA ILE A 465 20.39 -36.33 51.01
C ILE A 465 20.99 -36.20 49.60
N VAL A 466 21.86 -37.13 49.18
CA VAL A 466 22.54 -37.07 47.88
C VAL A 466 21.53 -37.24 46.73
N ALA A 467 20.56 -38.15 46.86
CA ALA A 467 19.45 -38.28 45.92
C ALA A 467 18.59 -37.00 45.85
N SER A 468 18.30 -36.36 46.99
CA SER A 468 17.53 -35.11 47.02
C SER A 468 18.28 -33.94 46.39
N TYR A 469 19.59 -33.84 46.64
CA TYR A 469 20.44 -32.81 46.04
C TYR A 469 20.47 -32.94 44.51
N THR A 470 20.77 -34.15 44.02
CA THR A 470 20.88 -34.41 42.57
C THR A 470 19.54 -34.25 41.86
N ALA A 471 18.43 -34.69 42.46
CA ALA A 471 17.09 -34.46 41.94
C ALA A 471 16.74 -32.97 41.85
N ASN A 472 17.01 -32.16 42.90
CA ASN A 472 16.68 -30.74 42.86
C ASN A 472 17.60 -29.92 41.95
N LEU A 473 18.88 -30.31 41.83
CA LEU A 473 19.81 -29.74 40.83
C LEU A 473 19.31 -30.01 39.40
N ALA A 474 18.90 -31.25 39.11
CA ALA A 474 18.33 -31.60 37.80
C ALA A 474 17.03 -30.83 37.52
N ALA A 475 16.12 -30.73 38.50
CA ALA A 475 14.89 -29.94 38.37
C ALA A 475 15.19 -28.46 38.10
N PHE A 476 16.14 -27.86 38.82
CA PHE A 476 16.55 -26.47 38.62
C PHE A 476 17.10 -26.22 37.21
N LEU A 477 17.99 -27.09 36.70
CA LEU A 477 18.55 -26.98 35.36
C LEU A 477 17.50 -27.12 34.24
N VAL A 478 16.41 -27.86 34.47
CA VAL A 478 15.27 -27.99 33.54
C VAL A 478 14.31 -26.79 33.60
N LEU A 479 14.28 -26.08 34.73
CA LEU A 479 13.45 -24.90 34.98
C LEU A 479 14.13 -23.57 34.60
N ASP A 480 15.45 -23.48 34.60
CA ASP A 480 16.25 -22.32 34.16
C ASP A 480 16.28 -22.17 32.62
N ARG A 481 15.07 -22.09 32.05
CA ARG A 481 14.79 -21.81 30.65
C ARG A 481 14.98 -20.31 30.40
N PRO A 482 15.51 -19.89 29.24
CA PRO A 482 15.55 -18.48 28.88
C PRO A 482 14.13 -17.89 28.89
N LYS A 483 14.00 -16.60 29.22
CA LYS A 483 12.74 -15.87 29.07
C LYS A 483 12.22 -16.07 27.65
N PRO A 484 10.91 -16.35 27.44
CA PRO A 484 10.38 -16.45 26.09
C PRO A 484 10.53 -15.12 25.37
N THR A 485 11.03 -15.20 24.13
CA THR A 485 11.03 -14.13 23.13
C THR A 485 9.62 -13.57 22.96
N LEU A 486 9.47 -12.32 22.52
CA LEU A 486 8.14 -11.73 22.35
C LEU A 486 7.31 -12.57 21.37
N SER A 487 6.06 -12.84 21.74
CA SER A 487 5.16 -13.68 20.91
C SER A 487 4.59 -12.92 19.69
N GLY A 488 4.90 -11.63 19.58
CA GLY A 488 4.43 -10.74 18.53
C GLY A 488 3.66 -9.53 19.07
N LEU A 489 2.92 -8.86 18.20
CA LEU A 489 2.28 -7.56 18.46
C LEU A 489 1.07 -7.65 19.42
N GLN A 490 0.59 -8.87 19.68
CA GLN A 490 -0.43 -9.16 20.70
C GLN A 490 0.18 -9.55 22.06
N ASP A 491 1.51 -9.59 22.21
CA ASP A 491 2.18 -9.90 23.48
C ASP A 491 1.76 -8.86 24.55
N PRO A 492 1.33 -9.28 25.76
CA PRO A 492 0.92 -8.36 26.82
C PRO A 492 1.96 -7.29 27.14
N ARG A 493 3.27 -7.58 26.98
CA ARG A 493 4.39 -6.65 27.21
C ARG A 493 4.40 -5.48 26.22
N LEU A 494 3.94 -5.71 24.99
CA LEU A 494 3.81 -4.69 23.94
C LEU A 494 2.47 -3.96 24.03
N ARG A 495 1.38 -4.68 24.35
CA ARG A 495 0.03 -4.08 24.39
C ARG A 495 -0.22 -3.19 25.62
N ASN A 496 0.38 -3.54 26.76
CA ASN A 496 0.48 -2.71 27.96
C ASN A 496 1.97 -2.57 28.34
N PRO A 497 2.71 -1.60 27.76
CA PRO A 497 4.10 -1.35 28.12
C PRO A 497 4.24 -1.01 29.60
N ALA A 498 5.31 -1.52 30.22
CA ALA A 498 5.82 -1.01 31.49
C ALA A 498 6.96 -0.02 31.21
N ASP A 499 7.20 0.92 32.12
CA ASP A 499 8.15 2.04 31.92
C ASP A 499 9.60 1.60 31.67
N ASN A 500 9.94 0.34 31.98
CA ASN A 500 11.24 -0.28 31.73
C ASN A 500 11.34 -1.07 30.41
N PHE A 501 10.31 -1.04 29.56
CA PHE A 501 10.24 -1.76 28.29
C PHE A 501 9.94 -0.80 27.14
N THR A 502 11.01 -0.17 26.61
CA THR A 502 10.94 0.76 25.47
C THR A 502 11.06 0.03 24.14
N PHE A 503 10.34 0.52 23.14
CA PHE A 503 10.38 0.05 21.76
C PHE A 503 10.09 1.22 20.80
N THR A 504 10.54 1.09 19.55
CA THR A 504 10.52 2.17 18.55
C THR A 504 10.17 1.66 17.16
N THR A 505 9.86 2.59 16.25
CA THR A 505 9.69 2.40 14.82
C THR A 505 10.29 3.60 14.09
N VAL A 506 10.62 3.44 12.80
CA VAL A 506 11.06 4.55 11.95
C VAL A 506 9.89 5.49 11.68
N ARG A 507 10.11 6.79 11.87
CA ARG A 507 9.16 7.87 11.64
C ARG A 507 8.81 7.98 10.15
N GLY A 508 7.54 8.21 9.86
CA GLY A 508 7.00 8.28 8.49
C GLY A 508 6.90 6.93 7.78
N SER A 509 7.30 5.83 8.41
CA SER A 509 7.24 4.50 7.81
C SER A 509 5.79 4.00 7.67
N PRO A 510 5.52 3.08 6.71
CA PRO A 510 4.24 2.38 6.64
C PRO A 510 3.87 1.63 7.93
N VAL A 511 4.86 1.30 8.78
CA VAL A 511 4.65 0.65 10.09
C VAL A 511 4.09 1.64 11.11
N GLU A 512 4.67 2.84 11.25
CA GLU A 512 4.14 3.89 12.13
C GLU A 512 2.70 4.26 11.71
N HIS A 513 2.48 4.43 10.41
CA HIS A 513 1.15 4.73 9.85
C HIS A 513 0.11 3.65 10.20
N TYR A 514 0.46 2.37 10.04
CA TYR A 514 -0.39 1.24 10.40
C TYR A 514 -0.72 1.20 11.90
N LEU A 515 0.27 1.43 12.76
CA LEU A 515 0.10 1.43 14.22
C LEU A 515 -0.75 2.60 14.74
N ASN A 516 -0.69 3.76 14.08
CA ASN A 516 -1.51 4.92 14.40
C ASN A 516 -3.00 4.69 14.02
N HIS A 517 -3.26 4.09 12.85
CA HIS A 517 -4.62 3.86 12.34
C HIS A 517 -5.35 2.67 12.99
N GLN A 518 -4.65 1.63 13.44
CA GLN A 518 -5.28 0.48 14.08
C GLN A 518 -5.66 0.79 15.54
N LEU A 519 -6.96 0.91 15.83
CA LEU A 519 -7.50 1.26 17.16
C LEU A 519 -6.96 0.40 18.30
N ASP A 520 -6.83 -0.93 18.11
CA ASP A 520 -6.24 -1.87 19.09
C ASP A 520 -4.81 -1.53 19.51
N LEU A 521 -4.07 -0.86 18.63
CA LEU A 521 -2.63 -0.62 18.70
C LEU A 521 -2.29 0.85 18.92
N HIS A 522 -3.28 1.74 18.93
CA HIS A 522 -3.08 3.17 19.18
C HIS A 522 -2.42 3.45 20.55
N ARG A 523 -2.59 2.56 21.55
CA ARG A 523 -1.83 2.59 22.82
C ARG A 523 -0.33 2.32 22.62
N VAL A 524 0.00 1.36 21.75
CA VAL A 524 1.38 0.97 21.39
C VAL A 524 2.04 2.13 20.63
N TYR A 525 1.34 2.72 19.67
CA TYR A 525 1.77 3.94 18.97
C TYR A 525 2.01 5.12 19.94
N LYS A 526 1.08 5.37 20.88
CA LYS A 526 1.26 6.43 21.89
C LYS A 526 2.48 6.20 22.78
N ALA A 527 2.84 4.96 23.08
CA ALA A 527 4.06 4.62 23.82
C ALA A 527 5.34 4.78 22.97
N MET A 528 5.28 4.49 21.66
CA MET A 528 6.38 4.73 20.72
C MET A 528 6.66 6.23 20.51
N GLY A 529 5.65 7.10 20.59
CA GLY A 529 5.72 8.50 20.15
C GLY A 529 6.74 9.41 20.84
N GLN A 530 7.45 8.95 21.88
CA GLN A 530 8.57 9.65 22.51
C GLN A 530 9.95 9.10 22.08
N TYR A 531 9.98 7.99 21.34
CA TYR A 531 11.18 7.20 21.04
C TYR A 531 11.36 6.91 19.54
N THR A 532 10.52 7.44 18.64
CA THR A 532 10.62 7.20 17.20
C THR A 532 11.92 7.74 16.60
N VAL A 533 12.54 6.93 15.74
CA VAL A 533 13.83 7.23 15.07
C VAL A 533 13.60 7.70 13.64
N ASN A 534 14.52 8.46 13.06
CA ASN A 534 14.39 8.99 11.69
C ASN A 534 14.99 8.05 10.64
N SER A 535 15.95 7.18 11.01
CA SER A 535 16.55 6.19 10.12
C SER A 535 16.48 4.77 10.68
N VAL A 536 16.53 3.77 9.77
CA VAL A 536 16.70 2.35 10.12
C VAL A 536 18.05 2.14 10.82
N ASP A 537 19.13 2.77 10.33
CA ASP A 537 20.47 2.63 10.92
C ASP A 537 20.54 3.23 12.32
N GLU A 538 19.87 4.36 12.54
CA GLU A 538 19.70 4.96 13.87
C GLU A 538 18.98 3.99 14.82
N GLY A 539 17.90 3.34 14.35
CA GLY A 539 17.17 2.32 15.11
C GLY A 539 17.96 1.02 15.39
N ILE A 540 18.97 0.69 14.57
CA ILE A 540 19.85 -0.47 14.77
C ILE A 540 21.05 -0.14 15.66
N GLN A 541 21.60 1.06 15.55
CA GLN A 541 22.74 1.53 16.37
C GLN A 541 22.31 1.97 17.78
N ALA A 542 21.10 2.52 17.92
CA ALA A 542 20.47 2.75 19.21
C ALA A 542 20.27 1.41 19.94
N LYS A 543 20.69 1.32 21.20
CA LYS A 543 20.61 0.09 22.01
C LYS A 543 19.19 -0.19 22.57
N VAL A 544 18.17 0.01 21.74
CA VAL A 544 16.74 -0.16 22.07
C VAL A 544 16.26 -1.53 21.60
N PHE A 545 15.68 -2.33 22.50
CA PHE A 545 15.39 -3.76 22.28
C PHE A 545 14.00 -4.00 21.63
N PRO A 546 13.92 -4.79 20.54
CA PRO A 546 12.66 -5.20 19.90
C PRO A 546 12.57 -6.74 19.62
N THR A 547 11.59 -7.27 18.83
CA THR A 547 11.56 -8.68 18.31
C THR A 547 10.81 -8.83 16.97
N VAL A 548 11.18 -9.82 16.12
CA VAL A 548 10.51 -10.14 14.83
C VAL A 548 9.19 -10.90 15.04
N LEU A 549 8.17 -10.54 14.25
CA LEU A 549 6.88 -11.23 14.15
C LEU A 549 6.92 -12.52 13.32
N ARG A 550 6.26 -13.59 13.80
CA ARG A 550 5.10 -14.16 13.09
C ARG A 550 4.20 -15.02 13.99
N THR A 551 2.99 -15.27 13.52
CA THR A 551 1.82 -15.60 14.36
C THR A 551 1.09 -16.88 13.93
N LYS A 552 0.44 -17.57 14.88
CA LYS A 552 -0.70 -18.48 14.64
C LYS A 552 -1.49 -18.71 15.94
N SER A 553 -2.73 -18.23 16.02
CA SER A 553 -3.63 -18.37 17.18
C SER A 553 -5.11 -18.16 16.73
N PRO A 554 -6.16 -18.51 17.53
CA PRO A 554 -7.20 -19.39 16.97
C PRO A 554 -8.67 -19.06 17.29
N TRP A 555 -9.48 -18.76 16.27
CA TRP A 555 -10.95 -18.88 16.34
C TRP A 555 -11.49 -19.44 15.02
N SER A 556 -12.01 -20.67 15.02
CA SER A 556 -12.44 -21.37 13.80
C SER A 556 -13.64 -22.30 13.94
N TYR A 557 -13.87 -22.93 15.10
CA TYR A 557 -14.78 -24.10 15.22
C TYR A 557 -16.26 -23.81 15.50
N GLN A 558 -16.67 -22.54 15.62
CA GLN A 558 -18.10 -22.22 15.82
C GLN A 558 -18.88 -22.01 14.51
N VAL A 559 -18.21 -21.69 13.39
CA VAL A 559 -18.90 -21.37 12.12
C VAL A 559 -19.55 -22.62 11.52
N ASP A 560 -18.83 -23.74 11.55
CA ASP A 560 -19.23 -24.98 10.87
C ASP A 560 -20.52 -25.57 11.49
N GLY A 561 -20.66 -25.48 12.82
CA GLY A 561 -21.86 -25.93 13.54
C GLY A 561 -23.14 -25.16 13.20
N TRP A 562 -23.05 -23.88 12.80
CA TRP A 562 -24.22 -23.13 12.31
C TRP A 562 -24.64 -23.58 10.90
N ILE A 563 -23.68 -23.99 10.06
CA ILE A 563 -23.93 -24.39 8.67
C ILE A 563 -24.69 -25.73 8.61
N ASP A 564 -24.28 -26.73 9.40
CA ASP A 564 -24.99 -28.02 9.43
C ASP A 564 -26.36 -27.93 10.13
N LEU A 565 -26.53 -27.02 11.09
CA LEU A 565 -27.84 -26.74 11.70
C LEU A 565 -28.81 -26.13 10.66
N LEU A 566 -28.34 -25.20 9.82
CA LEU A 566 -29.12 -24.64 8.72
C LEU A 566 -29.45 -25.68 7.63
N ARG A 567 -28.54 -26.61 7.33
CA ARG A 567 -28.80 -27.75 6.43
C ARG A 567 -29.90 -28.66 6.97
N HIS A 568 -29.87 -28.99 8.27
CA HIS A 568 -30.80 -29.95 8.88
C HIS A 568 -32.28 -29.52 8.76
N PHE A 569 -32.55 -28.21 8.83
CA PHE A 569 -33.91 -27.67 8.67
C PHE A 569 -34.26 -27.23 7.24
N GLY A 570 -33.36 -27.41 6.26
CA GLY A 570 -33.66 -27.23 4.83
C GLY A 570 -33.92 -25.79 4.37
N PHE A 571 -33.58 -24.77 5.16
CA PHE A 571 -33.85 -23.37 4.83
C PHE A 571 -33.01 -22.87 3.66
N ARG A 572 -33.66 -22.54 2.54
CA ARG A 572 -33.00 -22.02 1.31
C ARG A 572 -32.68 -20.51 1.35
N GLN A 573 -33.29 -19.77 2.26
CA GLN A 573 -33.00 -18.36 2.54
C GLN A 573 -33.11 -18.13 4.05
N PHE A 574 -32.21 -17.32 4.60
CA PHE A 574 -32.23 -16.87 6.00
C PHE A 574 -31.58 -15.49 6.10
N HIS A 575 -32.01 -14.68 7.06
CA HIS A 575 -31.43 -13.35 7.33
C HIS A 575 -30.70 -13.38 8.66
N LEU A 576 -29.38 -13.15 8.63
CA LEU A 576 -28.54 -13.12 9.83
C LEU A 576 -28.26 -11.65 10.22
N LEU A 577 -28.81 -11.21 11.34
CA LEU A 577 -28.51 -9.90 11.93
C LEU A 577 -27.35 -10.04 12.92
N HIS A 578 -26.34 -9.17 12.78
CA HIS A 578 -25.15 -9.13 13.62
C HIS A 578 -24.70 -7.68 13.84
N ALA A 579 -24.01 -7.41 14.95
CA ALA A 579 -23.89 -6.07 15.52
C ALA A 579 -22.72 -5.20 15.00
N GLN A 580 -21.76 -5.73 14.22
CA GLN A 580 -20.48 -5.04 13.99
C GLN A 580 -19.79 -5.47 12.68
N GLU A 581 -20.24 -4.88 11.56
CA GLU A 581 -19.94 -5.09 10.12
C GLU A 581 -18.72 -5.96 9.68
N SER A 582 -17.59 -5.95 10.37
CA SER A 582 -16.41 -6.78 10.07
C SER A 582 -16.70 -8.29 10.12
N ASP A 583 -17.46 -8.77 11.10
CA ASP A 583 -17.64 -10.22 11.27
C ASP A 583 -18.66 -10.78 10.28
N GLY A 584 -19.65 -9.97 9.88
CA GLY A 584 -20.59 -10.27 8.79
C GLY A 584 -19.87 -10.47 7.45
N TRP A 585 -18.87 -9.64 7.14
CA TRP A 585 -18.01 -9.83 5.97
C TRP A 585 -17.15 -11.10 6.08
N ALA A 586 -16.55 -11.36 7.26
CA ALA A 586 -15.75 -12.57 7.48
C ALA A 586 -16.58 -13.88 7.40
N PHE A 587 -17.84 -13.84 7.84
CA PHE A 587 -18.80 -14.93 7.70
C PHE A 587 -19.20 -15.13 6.24
N ARG A 588 -19.61 -14.05 5.54
CA ARG A 588 -19.99 -14.08 4.12
C ARG A 588 -18.89 -14.69 3.25
N LEU A 589 -17.65 -14.22 3.37
CA LEU A 589 -16.50 -14.75 2.62
C LEU A 589 -16.25 -16.24 2.87
N ARG A 590 -16.60 -16.76 4.05
CA ARG A 590 -16.42 -18.18 4.39
C ARG A 590 -17.59 -19.05 3.89
N VAL A 591 -18.81 -18.54 3.91
CA VAL A 591 -19.98 -19.18 3.28
C VAL A 591 -19.81 -19.23 1.76
N GLU A 592 -19.43 -18.13 1.11
CA GLU A 592 -19.09 -18.11 -0.32
C GLU A 592 -17.96 -19.09 -0.65
N LYS A 593 -16.94 -19.23 0.22
CA LYS A 593 -15.86 -20.19 0.01
C LYS A 593 -16.34 -21.64 0.11
N HIS A 594 -17.24 -21.97 1.03
CA HIS A 594 -17.79 -23.32 1.15
C HIS A 594 -18.79 -23.68 0.03
N LEU A 595 -19.53 -22.70 -0.50
CA LEU A 595 -20.35 -22.90 -1.70
C LEU A 595 -19.48 -23.22 -2.92
N ARG A 596 -18.37 -22.49 -3.14
CA ARG A 596 -17.43 -22.73 -4.24
C ARG A 596 -16.74 -24.10 -4.18
N THR A 597 -16.50 -24.68 -2.99
CA THR A 597 -16.03 -26.07 -2.90
C THR A 597 -17.05 -27.09 -3.43
N TYR A 598 -18.35 -26.78 -3.39
CA TYR A 598 -19.39 -27.70 -3.86
C TYR A 598 -19.42 -27.80 -5.40
N GLU A 599 -19.10 -26.72 -6.11
CA GLU A 599 -18.92 -26.76 -7.57
C GLU A 599 -17.75 -27.67 -7.98
N THR A 600 -16.64 -27.63 -7.23
CA THR A 600 -15.43 -28.44 -7.51
C THR A 600 -15.55 -29.93 -7.18
N ASP A 601 -16.56 -30.36 -6.42
CA ASP A 601 -16.83 -31.78 -6.19
C ASP A 601 -17.88 -32.32 -7.19
N ILE A 602 -18.79 -31.49 -7.70
CA ILE A 602 -19.67 -31.87 -8.84
C ILE A 602 -18.83 -32.13 -10.12
N GLU A 603 -17.71 -31.41 -10.33
CA GLU A 603 -16.76 -31.71 -11.40
C GLU A 603 -15.96 -33.02 -11.22
N LYS A 604 -16.03 -33.69 -10.06
CA LYS A 604 -15.35 -34.98 -9.80
C LYS A 604 -16.26 -36.19 -9.97
N ASP A 605 -17.55 -36.07 -9.67
CA ASP A 605 -18.53 -37.15 -9.91
C ASP A 605 -18.98 -37.23 -11.40
N LEU A 606 -18.36 -36.42 -12.27
CA LEU A 606 -18.57 -36.37 -13.73
C LEU A 606 -17.31 -36.72 -14.56
N LYS A 607 -16.36 -37.46 -13.96
CA LYS A 607 -15.16 -38.02 -14.63
C LYS A 607 -14.87 -39.45 -14.19
#